data_AF-A0AAE3GRE5-F1
#
_entry.id   AF-A0AAE3GRE5-F1
#
_cell.length_a   1.000
_cell.length_b   1.000
_cell.length_c   1.000
_cell.angle_alpha   90.00
_cell.angle_beta   90.00
_cell.angle_gamma   90.00
#
_symmetry.space_group_name_H-M   'P 1'
#
loop_
_entity.id
_entity.type
_entity.pdbx_description
1 polymer ?
#
loop_
_entity_poly.entity_id
_entity_poly.type
_entity_poly.pdbx_seq_one_letter_code
_entity_poly.pdbx_strand_id
1 'polypeptide(L)'
;MSKNQQRKLINCLIEEVQGKTPGTQERQSALTRVVDEILRSRPICRPLHGESLSGVCREIYQGARQILYHLIDKDIDDYNPEKTPDTGWVKSRMNLAFAQVLHNENQLNRLALEAQQHPQRSQQRQYLLTELVTIVQKYGKLIRPYQGSLTQEFYEVVYEDAINRTLLYVFQKIDLYDSQRGGFMNWVNFRLGKTFLELQVPNQIQSTTTDIEQLQHTESAPTVFEVITQCIEEDREGIFKKECLRNNQHVNFKAIFVAKRVDGKRWHDISEDLGIPVTTLSSFYWRCIQKFAPRIKQYVQEYA
;
A
#
# COMPACT_ATOMS: atom_id res chain seq x y z
N MET A 1 -0.32 16.18 17.64
CA MET A 1 -1.72 16.12 18.12
C MET A 1 -2.18 14.67 18.14
N SER A 2 -2.80 14.19 19.23
CA SER A 2 -3.36 12.84 19.32
C SER A 2 -4.60 12.69 18.41
N LYS A 3 -4.87 11.49 17.88
CA LYS A 3 -6.07 11.21 17.06
C LYS A 3 -7.37 11.62 17.75
N ASN A 4 -7.44 11.46 19.07
CA ASN A 4 -8.60 11.87 19.87
C ASN A 4 -8.74 13.39 19.98
N GLN A 5 -7.63 14.13 20.03
CA GLN A 5 -7.65 15.59 20.04
C GLN A 5 -8.08 16.14 18.67
N GLN A 6 -7.58 15.56 17.57
CA GLN A 6 -7.98 15.93 16.22
C GLN A 6 -9.48 15.73 16.00
N ARG A 7 -10.02 14.59 16.47
CA ARG A 7 -11.45 14.29 16.38
C ARG A 7 -12.32 15.33 17.10
N LYS A 8 -11.96 15.67 18.35
CA LYS A 8 -12.69 16.70 19.12
C LYS A 8 -12.67 18.04 18.39
N LEU A 9 -11.51 18.43 17.84
CA LEU A 9 -11.37 19.65 17.07
C LEU A 9 -12.29 19.66 15.84
N ILE A 10 -12.32 18.58 15.05
CA ILE A 10 -13.20 18.48 13.88
C ILE A 10 -14.67 18.65 14.26
N ASN A 11 -15.13 18.01 15.34
CA ASN A 11 -16.52 18.14 15.79
C ASN A 11 -16.85 19.57 16.20
N CYS A 12 -15.99 20.24 16.98
CA CYS A 12 -16.19 21.65 17.34
C CYS A 12 -16.23 22.56 16.09
N LEU A 13 -15.38 22.30 15.09
CA LEU A 13 -15.40 23.06 13.84
C LEU A 13 -16.68 22.83 13.04
N ILE A 14 -17.26 21.62 13.09
CA ILE A 14 -18.53 21.32 12.43
C ILE A 14 -19.69 22.06 13.11
N GLU A 15 -19.76 22.04 14.45
CA GLU A 15 -20.75 22.81 15.22
C GLU A 15 -20.64 24.32 14.92
N GLU A 16 -19.42 24.83 14.78
CA GLU A 16 -19.15 26.22 14.37
C GLU A 16 -19.70 26.55 12.97
N VAL A 17 -19.70 25.59 12.04
CA VAL A 17 -20.25 25.77 10.69
C VAL A 17 -21.78 25.69 10.71
N GLN A 18 -22.35 24.74 11.44
CA GLN A 18 -23.80 24.54 11.57
C GLN A 18 -24.49 25.74 12.24
N GLY A 19 -23.80 26.42 13.16
CA GLY A 19 -24.30 27.64 13.80
C GLY A 19 -24.32 28.88 12.91
N LYS A 20 -23.78 28.82 11.68
CA LYS A 20 -23.67 29.95 10.76
C LYS A 20 -24.67 29.88 9.62
N THR A 21 -25.14 31.05 9.19
CA THR A 21 -26.10 31.15 8.09
C THR A 21 -25.50 30.65 6.77
N PRO A 22 -26.22 29.80 6.01
CA PRO A 22 -25.84 29.38 4.66
C PRO A 22 -25.49 30.55 3.73
N GLY A 23 -24.48 30.37 2.88
CA GLY A 23 -24.05 31.38 1.89
C GLY A 23 -23.21 32.53 2.43
N THR A 24 -23.00 32.64 3.75
CA THR A 24 -22.15 33.71 4.33
C THR A 24 -20.65 33.43 4.15
N GLN A 25 -19.86 34.50 4.05
CA GLN A 25 -18.40 34.42 3.99
C GLN A 25 -17.81 33.77 5.26
N GLU A 26 -18.45 33.97 6.41
CA GLU A 26 -18.08 33.35 7.68
C GLU A 26 -18.26 31.83 7.66
N ARG A 27 -19.37 31.34 7.07
CA ARG A 27 -19.61 29.90 6.89
C ARG A 27 -18.59 29.29 5.93
N GLN A 28 -18.30 29.95 4.81
CA GLN A 28 -17.29 29.50 3.85
C GLN A 28 -15.89 29.39 4.49
N SER A 29 -15.53 30.38 5.33
CA SER A 29 -14.24 30.39 6.04
C SER A 29 -14.14 29.27 7.08
N ALA A 30 -15.21 29.00 7.82
CA ALA A 30 -15.25 27.90 8.78
C ALA A 30 -15.28 26.52 8.12
N LEU A 31 -16.04 26.38 7.03
CA LEU A 31 -16.05 25.16 6.22
C LEU A 31 -14.66 24.84 5.65
N THR A 32 -13.94 25.87 5.20
CA THR A 32 -12.55 25.74 4.75
C THR A 32 -11.65 25.17 5.86
N ARG A 33 -11.80 25.63 7.11
CA ARG A 33 -11.06 25.10 8.27
C ARG A 33 -11.39 23.64 8.55
N VAL A 34 -12.66 23.24 8.45
CA VAL A 34 -13.09 21.83 8.59
C VAL A 34 -12.41 20.96 7.54
N VAL A 35 -12.48 21.36 6.26
CA VAL A 35 -11.89 20.63 5.13
C VAL A 35 -10.38 20.45 5.33
N ASP A 36 -9.67 21.52 5.69
CA ASP A 36 -8.22 21.48 5.88
C ASP A 36 -7.84 20.57 7.06
N GLU A 37 -8.61 20.61 8.16
CA GLU A 37 -8.38 19.75 9.31
C GLU A 37 -8.58 18.26 8.98
N ILE A 38 -9.61 17.93 8.20
CA ILE A 38 -9.85 16.55 7.73
C ILE A 38 -8.67 16.07 6.88
N LEU A 39 -8.21 16.91 5.94
CA LEU A 39 -7.13 16.60 5.02
C LEU A 39 -5.74 16.51 5.67
N ARG A 40 -5.56 16.92 6.93
CA ARG A 40 -4.33 16.63 7.68
C ARG A 40 -4.11 15.13 7.86
N SER A 41 -5.20 14.36 7.93
CA SER A 41 -5.16 12.90 8.10
C SER A 41 -5.13 12.12 6.79
N ARG A 42 -5.03 12.80 5.64
CA ARG A 42 -5.17 12.20 4.31
C ARG A 42 -4.25 11.00 4.08
N PRO A 43 -4.69 9.99 3.31
CA PRO A 43 -3.94 8.76 3.10
C PRO A 43 -2.84 8.84 2.05
N ILE A 44 -2.89 9.83 1.16
CA ILE A 44 -2.03 10.00 -0.03
C ILE A 44 -1.68 11.48 -0.22
N CYS A 45 -0.72 11.76 -1.09
CA CYS A 45 -0.18 13.09 -1.40
C CYS A 45 0.27 13.81 -0.13
N ARG A 46 1.05 13.12 0.72
CA ARG A 46 1.65 13.75 1.90
C ARG A 46 2.95 14.44 1.50
N PRO A 47 3.28 15.61 2.04
CA PRO A 47 4.52 16.27 1.66
C PRO A 47 5.71 15.48 2.23
N LEU A 48 6.83 15.47 1.52
CA LEU A 48 8.12 15.07 2.07
C LEU A 48 8.47 16.04 3.22
N HIS A 49 9.25 15.57 4.21
CA HIS A 49 9.50 16.32 5.45
C HIS A 49 9.96 17.76 5.17
N GLY A 50 9.12 18.76 5.49
CA GLY A 50 9.42 20.18 5.32
C GLY A 50 9.19 20.75 3.91
N GLU A 51 8.85 19.91 2.93
CA GLU A 51 8.62 20.34 1.55
C GLU A 51 7.14 20.64 1.28
N SER A 52 6.91 21.48 0.27
CA SER A 52 5.56 21.70 -0.26
C SER A 52 5.22 20.64 -1.30
N LEU A 53 3.94 20.27 -1.40
CA LEU A 53 3.48 19.40 -2.49
C LEU A 53 3.73 20.09 -3.84
N SER A 54 4.26 19.33 -4.78
CA SER A 54 4.54 19.74 -6.15
C SER A 54 3.91 18.76 -7.15
N GLY A 55 4.00 19.12 -8.43
CA GLY A 55 3.60 18.26 -9.55
C GLY A 55 2.16 17.73 -9.46
N VAL A 56 1.98 16.50 -9.92
CA VAL A 56 0.70 15.80 -9.99
C VAL A 56 0.10 15.60 -8.58
N CYS A 57 0.92 15.32 -7.57
CA CYS A 57 0.43 15.16 -6.18
C CYS A 57 -0.25 16.42 -5.64
N ARG A 58 0.26 17.61 -5.98
CA ARG A 58 -0.39 18.89 -5.61
C ARG A 58 -1.75 19.04 -6.27
N GLU A 59 -1.86 18.69 -7.55
CA GLU A 59 -3.12 18.78 -8.29
C GLU A 59 -4.16 17.80 -7.75
N ILE A 60 -3.76 16.55 -7.46
CA ILE A 60 -4.63 15.56 -6.83
C ILE A 60 -5.15 16.09 -5.48
N TYR A 61 -4.25 16.66 -4.66
CA TYR A 61 -4.62 17.24 -3.37
C TYR A 61 -5.61 18.42 -3.53
N GLN A 62 -5.34 19.35 -4.45
CA GLN A 62 -6.21 20.51 -4.68
C GLN A 62 -7.59 20.10 -5.20
N GLY A 63 -7.65 19.17 -6.15
CA GLY A 63 -8.91 18.60 -6.63
C GLY A 63 -9.68 17.92 -5.50
N ALA A 64 -9.00 17.14 -4.66
CA ALA A 64 -9.65 16.40 -3.58
C ALA A 64 -10.18 17.36 -2.51
N ARG A 65 -9.45 18.44 -2.25
CA ARG A 65 -9.87 19.52 -1.36
C ARG A 65 -11.15 20.22 -1.85
N GLN A 66 -11.23 20.52 -3.14
CA GLN A 66 -12.40 21.15 -3.74
C GLN A 66 -13.62 20.22 -3.70
N ILE A 67 -13.46 18.96 -4.08
CA ILE A 67 -14.55 17.98 -4.01
C ILE A 67 -15.01 17.77 -2.57
N LEU A 68 -14.07 17.64 -1.62
CA LEU A 68 -14.39 17.46 -0.22
C LEU A 68 -15.16 18.66 0.35
N TYR A 69 -14.78 19.89 -0.04
CA TYR A 69 -15.51 21.10 0.34
C TYR A 69 -16.98 21.00 -0.07
N HIS A 70 -17.25 20.68 -1.34
CA HIS A 70 -18.63 20.56 -1.84
C HIS A 70 -19.40 19.40 -1.21
N LEU A 71 -18.72 18.27 -0.96
CA LEU A 71 -19.34 17.13 -0.30
C LEU A 71 -19.79 17.48 1.11
N ILE A 72 -18.94 18.16 1.89
CA ILE A 72 -19.26 18.57 3.26
C ILE A 72 -20.31 19.67 3.26
N ASP A 73 -20.18 20.69 2.41
CA ASP A 73 -21.16 21.80 2.35
C ASP A 73 -22.59 21.31 2.14
N LYS A 74 -22.74 20.22 1.39
CA LYS A 74 -24.03 19.61 1.03
C LYS A 74 -24.74 18.95 2.22
N ASP A 75 -24.01 18.32 3.13
CA ASP A 75 -24.61 17.44 4.16
C ASP A 75 -24.11 17.70 5.59
N ILE A 76 -23.31 18.75 5.80
CA ILE A 76 -22.82 19.13 7.12
C ILE A 76 -23.94 19.49 8.07
N ASP A 77 -25.04 20.08 7.59
CA ASP A 77 -26.18 20.49 8.43
C ASP A 77 -27.01 19.28 8.91
N ASP A 78 -26.96 18.16 8.17
CA ASP A 78 -27.61 16.91 8.55
C ASP A 78 -26.74 16.02 9.47
N TYR A 79 -25.45 16.35 9.58
CA TYR A 79 -24.51 15.57 10.38
C TYR A 79 -24.75 15.78 11.88
N ASN A 80 -24.97 14.66 12.59
CA ASN A 80 -25.07 14.66 14.05
C ASN A 80 -24.02 13.69 14.65
N PRO A 81 -23.05 14.20 15.41
CA PRO A 81 -21.98 13.39 16.00
C PRO A 81 -22.47 12.43 17.11
N GLU A 82 -23.63 12.67 17.72
CA GLU A 82 -24.26 11.76 18.70
C GLU A 82 -24.98 10.59 18.03
N LYS A 83 -25.55 10.80 16.83
CA LYS A 83 -26.25 9.76 16.05
C LYS A 83 -25.31 8.97 15.14
N THR A 84 -24.19 9.56 14.74
CA THR A 84 -23.15 8.92 13.94
C THR A 84 -21.80 9.06 14.64
N PRO A 85 -21.53 8.25 15.67
CA PRO A 85 -20.44 8.47 16.61
C PRO A 85 -19.03 8.24 16.06
N ASP A 86 -18.82 8.14 14.74
CA ASP A 86 -17.54 7.67 14.24
C ASP A 86 -16.92 8.48 13.13
N THR A 87 -15.58 8.44 13.16
CA THR A 87 -14.63 8.73 12.08
C THR A 87 -15.08 8.23 10.70
N GLY A 88 -16.07 7.35 10.61
CA GLY A 88 -16.70 6.86 9.39
C GLY A 88 -17.25 7.96 8.49
N TRP A 89 -17.95 8.98 9.01
CA TRP A 89 -18.49 10.05 8.13
C TRP A 89 -17.35 10.86 7.49
N VAL A 90 -16.43 11.38 8.31
CA VAL A 90 -15.24 12.12 7.84
C VAL A 90 -14.40 11.28 6.86
N LYS A 91 -14.10 10.03 7.24
CA LYS A 91 -13.29 9.11 6.41
C LYS A 91 -14.00 8.77 5.11
N SER A 92 -15.32 8.59 5.13
CA SER A 92 -16.14 8.33 3.94
C SER A 92 -16.10 9.51 2.97
N ARG A 93 -16.34 10.73 3.45
CA ARG A 93 -16.28 11.95 2.63
C ARG A 93 -14.88 12.17 2.04
N MET A 94 -13.83 12.00 2.85
CA MET A 94 -12.45 12.08 2.38
C MET A 94 -12.13 11.01 1.32
N ASN A 95 -12.50 9.75 1.57
CA ASN A 95 -12.29 8.67 0.61
C ASN A 95 -13.04 8.90 -0.69
N LEU A 96 -14.29 9.37 -0.62
CA LEU A 96 -15.10 9.70 -1.79
C LEU A 96 -14.46 10.84 -2.59
N ALA A 97 -13.96 11.89 -1.93
CA ALA A 97 -13.29 12.99 -2.59
C ALA A 97 -12.06 12.51 -3.38
N PHE A 98 -11.17 11.74 -2.77
CA PHE A 98 -10.00 11.18 -3.45
C PHE A 98 -10.40 10.20 -4.57
N ALA A 99 -11.40 9.35 -4.35
CA ALA A 99 -11.88 8.42 -5.38
C ALA A 99 -12.43 9.16 -6.62
N GLN A 100 -13.12 10.29 -6.44
CA GLN A 100 -13.62 11.08 -7.56
C GLN A 100 -12.51 11.76 -8.33
N VAL A 101 -11.51 12.33 -7.65
CA VAL A 101 -10.32 12.92 -8.32
C VAL A 101 -9.56 11.87 -9.13
N LEU A 102 -9.40 10.68 -8.55
CA LEU A 102 -8.64 9.59 -9.13
C LEU A 102 -9.44 8.75 -10.14
N HIS A 103 -10.73 9.02 -10.31
CA HIS A 103 -11.57 8.32 -11.29
C HIS A 103 -11.08 8.52 -12.72
N ASN A 104 -10.43 9.65 -13.00
CA ASN A 104 -9.81 9.91 -14.28
C ASN A 104 -8.42 9.27 -14.33
N GLU A 105 -8.26 8.20 -15.13
CA GLU A 105 -6.98 7.48 -15.30
C GLU A 105 -5.80 8.39 -15.68
N ASN A 106 -6.09 9.58 -16.22
CA ASN A 106 -5.10 10.59 -16.55
C ASN A 106 -4.19 10.96 -15.35
N GLN A 107 -4.73 11.06 -14.12
CA GLN A 107 -3.91 11.41 -12.95
C GLN A 107 -2.89 10.31 -12.63
N LEU A 108 -3.27 9.04 -12.75
CA LEU A 108 -2.37 7.92 -12.54
C LEU A 108 -1.30 7.82 -13.63
N ASN A 109 -1.68 8.04 -14.89
CA ASN A 109 -0.74 8.07 -16.01
C ASN A 109 0.31 9.15 -15.79
N ARG A 110 -0.13 10.36 -15.46
CA ARG A 110 0.78 11.49 -15.21
C ARG A 110 1.68 11.25 -14.01
N LEU A 111 1.16 10.68 -12.92
CA LEU A 111 1.96 10.36 -11.74
C LEU A 111 3.05 9.32 -12.06
N ALA A 112 2.71 8.31 -12.87
CA ALA A 112 3.65 7.31 -13.34
C ALA A 112 4.74 7.93 -14.24
N LEU A 113 4.35 8.80 -15.18
CA LEU A 113 5.29 9.50 -16.05
C LEU A 113 6.21 10.45 -15.26
N GLU A 114 5.68 11.18 -14.26
CA GLU A 114 6.48 12.04 -13.39
C GLU A 114 7.52 11.22 -12.62
N ALA A 115 7.15 10.04 -12.12
CA ALA A 115 8.10 9.14 -11.45
C ALA A 115 9.25 8.68 -12.38
N GLN A 116 8.98 8.47 -13.68
CA GLN A 116 10.01 8.11 -14.66
C GLN A 116 11.02 9.23 -14.92
N GLN A 117 10.62 10.50 -14.79
CA GLN A 117 11.50 11.65 -15.04
C GLN A 117 12.57 11.84 -13.97
N HIS A 118 12.41 11.21 -12.80
CA HIS A 118 13.38 11.32 -11.72
C HIS A 118 14.43 10.20 -11.78
N PRO A 119 15.70 10.47 -11.41
CA PRO A 119 16.75 9.46 -11.37
C PRO A 119 16.39 8.27 -10.49
N GLN A 120 16.91 7.09 -10.86
CA GLN A 120 16.80 5.89 -10.03
C GLN A 120 17.32 6.18 -8.62
N ARG A 121 16.61 5.68 -7.60
CA ARG A 121 16.90 5.87 -6.17
C ARG A 121 16.79 7.30 -5.62
N SER A 122 16.39 8.29 -6.42
CA SER A 122 16.10 9.63 -5.87
C SER A 122 14.91 9.61 -4.90
N GLN A 123 14.95 10.47 -3.88
CA GLN A 123 13.89 10.57 -2.88
C GLN A 123 12.54 10.93 -3.52
N GLN A 124 12.54 11.82 -4.51
CA GLN A 124 11.33 12.20 -5.24
C GLN A 124 10.74 11.03 -6.02
N ARG A 125 11.57 10.21 -6.68
CA ARG A 125 11.09 8.99 -7.36
C ARG A 125 10.48 8.00 -6.38
N GLN A 126 11.15 7.74 -5.26
CA GLN A 126 10.64 6.84 -4.22
C GLN A 126 9.31 7.33 -3.64
N TYR A 127 9.19 8.63 -3.43
CA TYR A 127 7.97 9.28 -2.98
C TYR A 127 6.82 9.03 -3.97
N LEU A 128 7.02 9.40 -5.24
CA LEU A 128 5.99 9.25 -6.28
C LEU A 128 5.57 7.79 -6.49
N LEU A 129 6.53 6.85 -6.46
CA LEU A 129 6.23 5.42 -6.53
C LEU A 129 5.46 4.91 -5.31
N THR A 130 5.78 5.40 -4.12
CA THR A 130 5.05 5.06 -2.89
C THR A 130 3.61 5.57 -2.97
N GLU A 131 3.42 6.80 -3.43
CA GLU A 131 2.10 7.39 -3.65
C GLU A 131 1.32 6.58 -4.70
N LEU A 132 1.94 6.26 -5.84
CA LEU A 132 1.34 5.47 -6.91
C LEU A 132 0.84 4.11 -6.42
N VAL A 133 1.69 3.34 -5.72
CA VAL A 133 1.32 2.04 -5.13
C VAL A 133 0.20 2.19 -4.09
N THR A 134 0.29 3.20 -3.22
CA THR A 134 -0.74 3.46 -2.20
C THR A 134 -2.08 3.80 -2.84
N ILE A 135 -2.07 4.57 -3.93
CA ILE A 135 -3.27 4.92 -4.68
C ILE A 135 -3.87 3.68 -5.33
N VAL A 136 -3.07 2.85 -6.00
CA VAL A 136 -3.56 1.60 -6.62
C VAL A 136 -4.20 0.69 -5.58
N GLN A 137 -3.58 0.53 -4.41
CA GLN A 137 -4.12 -0.31 -3.34
C GLN A 137 -5.46 0.20 -2.77
N LYS A 138 -5.64 1.52 -2.65
CA LYS A 138 -6.81 2.12 -1.98
C LYS A 138 -7.95 2.47 -2.93
N TYR A 139 -7.61 2.92 -4.13
CA TYR A 139 -8.54 3.53 -5.09
C TYR A 139 -8.46 2.88 -6.47
N GLY A 140 -7.49 1.99 -6.70
CA GLY A 140 -7.30 1.33 -7.99
C GLY A 140 -8.42 0.32 -8.28
N LYS A 141 -8.86 0.30 -9.54
CA LYS A 141 -9.79 -0.70 -10.08
C LYS A 141 -9.00 -1.96 -10.49
N LEU A 142 -8.52 -2.71 -9.51
CA LEU A 142 -7.81 -3.97 -9.75
C LEU A 142 -8.77 -5.05 -10.27
N ILE A 143 -8.38 -5.73 -11.35
CA ILE A 143 -9.15 -6.87 -11.86
C ILE A 143 -9.06 -8.03 -10.85
N ARG A 144 -10.12 -8.84 -10.82
CA ARG A 144 -10.11 -10.16 -10.17
C ARG A 144 -10.03 -11.23 -11.26
N PRO A 145 -8.86 -11.85 -11.49
CA PRO A 145 -8.70 -12.90 -12.49
C PRO A 145 -9.64 -14.09 -12.23
N TYR A 146 -9.93 -14.88 -13.26
CA TYR A 146 -10.83 -16.03 -13.14
C TYR A 146 -10.33 -17.04 -12.10
N GLN A 147 -11.23 -17.47 -11.22
CA GLN A 147 -10.90 -18.33 -10.07
C GLN A 147 -10.45 -19.73 -10.47
N GLY A 148 -10.95 -20.28 -11.59
CA GLY A 148 -10.61 -21.63 -12.02
C GLY A 148 -11.06 -22.69 -11.02
N SER A 149 -10.19 -23.68 -10.78
CA SER A 149 -10.41 -24.77 -9.83
C SER A 149 -10.06 -24.42 -8.37
N LEU A 150 -9.58 -23.20 -8.10
CA LEU A 150 -9.23 -22.80 -6.74
C LEU A 150 -10.50 -22.70 -5.88
N THR A 151 -10.44 -23.20 -4.65
CA THR A 151 -11.46 -22.88 -3.67
C THR A 151 -11.41 -21.38 -3.33
N GLN A 152 -12.51 -20.82 -2.83
CA GLN A 152 -12.59 -19.38 -2.52
C GLN A 152 -11.47 -18.93 -1.59
N GLU A 153 -11.15 -19.74 -0.58
CA GLU A 153 -10.13 -19.43 0.43
C GLU A 153 -8.73 -19.38 -0.17
N PHE A 154 -8.41 -20.31 -1.08
CA PHE A 154 -7.13 -20.32 -1.79
C PHE A 154 -7.05 -19.20 -2.83
N TYR A 155 -8.16 -18.89 -3.49
CA TYR A 155 -8.25 -17.78 -4.42
C TYR A 155 -7.81 -16.46 -3.77
N GLU A 156 -8.36 -16.11 -2.60
CA GLU A 156 -8.01 -14.85 -1.94
C GLU A 156 -6.53 -14.81 -1.54
N VAL A 157 -5.94 -15.91 -1.07
CA VAL A 157 -4.50 -15.96 -0.73
C VAL A 157 -3.62 -15.76 -1.96
N VAL A 158 -3.93 -16.45 -3.06
CA VAL A 158 -3.19 -16.33 -4.32
C VAL A 158 -3.37 -14.93 -4.92
N TYR A 159 -4.57 -14.38 -4.84
CA TYR A 159 -4.90 -13.05 -5.32
C TYR A 159 -4.13 -11.97 -4.56
N GLU A 160 -4.06 -12.05 -3.23
CA GLU A 160 -3.26 -11.13 -2.42
C GLU A 160 -1.75 -11.24 -2.72
N ASP A 161 -1.19 -12.46 -2.92
CA ASP A 161 0.22 -12.59 -3.34
C ASP A 161 0.44 -12.01 -4.74
N ALA A 162 -0.52 -12.19 -5.66
CA ALA A 162 -0.46 -11.64 -7.00
C ALA A 162 -0.47 -10.10 -6.99
N ILE A 163 -1.32 -9.48 -6.16
CA ILE A 163 -1.35 -8.02 -5.97
C ILE A 163 0.02 -7.56 -5.48
N ASN A 164 0.54 -8.15 -4.41
CA ASN A 164 1.80 -7.71 -3.80
C ASN A 164 2.98 -7.80 -4.78
N ARG A 165 3.08 -8.91 -5.53
CA ARG A 165 4.12 -9.08 -6.56
C ARG A 165 3.94 -8.09 -7.72
N THR A 166 2.70 -7.81 -8.11
CA THR A 166 2.40 -6.84 -9.17
C THR A 166 2.79 -5.42 -8.75
N LEU A 167 2.48 -5.02 -7.52
CA LEU A 167 2.84 -3.69 -7.00
C LEU A 167 4.36 -3.53 -6.84
N LEU A 168 5.06 -4.60 -6.43
CA LEU A 168 6.53 -4.61 -6.42
C LEU A 168 7.10 -4.47 -7.83
N TYR A 169 6.51 -5.17 -8.81
CA TYR A 169 6.90 -5.02 -10.21
C TYR A 169 6.69 -3.58 -10.69
N VAL A 170 5.54 -2.97 -10.41
CA VAL A 170 5.27 -1.55 -10.74
C VAL A 170 6.33 -0.64 -10.14
N PHE A 171 6.68 -0.85 -8.86
CA PHE A 171 7.69 -0.05 -8.17
C PHE A 171 9.08 -0.18 -8.83
N GLN A 172 9.47 -1.39 -9.22
CA GLN A 172 10.80 -1.68 -9.77
C GLN A 172 10.92 -1.41 -11.27
N LYS A 173 9.83 -1.52 -12.01
CA LYS A 173 9.79 -1.54 -13.48
C LYS A 173 8.90 -0.43 -14.04
N ILE A 174 8.74 0.67 -13.30
CA ILE A 174 7.96 1.83 -13.75
C ILE A 174 8.45 2.35 -15.09
N ASP A 175 9.75 2.27 -15.39
CA ASP A 175 10.33 2.74 -16.68
C ASP A 175 9.87 1.91 -17.88
N LEU A 176 9.25 0.74 -17.67
CA LEU A 176 8.65 -0.07 -18.74
C LEU A 176 7.21 0.35 -19.06
N TYR A 177 6.60 1.21 -18.24
CA TYR A 177 5.27 1.74 -18.52
C TYR A 177 5.33 2.72 -19.70
N ASP A 178 4.48 2.48 -20.70
CA ASP A 178 4.35 3.31 -21.89
C ASP A 178 2.89 3.78 -22.02
N SER A 179 2.68 5.09 -21.85
CA SER A 179 1.36 5.69 -21.93
C SER A 179 0.71 5.61 -23.31
N GLN A 180 1.49 5.36 -24.38
CA GLN A 180 0.95 5.17 -25.74
C GLN A 180 0.31 3.79 -25.93
N ARG A 181 0.71 2.80 -25.14
CA ARG A 181 0.15 1.42 -25.20
C ARG A 181 -1.12 1.26 -24.38
N GLY A 182 -1.40 2.18 -23.46
CA GLY A 182 -2.62 2.20 -22.67
C GLY A 182 -2.50 2.93 -21.34
N GLY A 183 -3.64 3.07 -20.65
CA GLY A 183 -3.71 3.62 -19.31
C GLY A 183 -2.88 2.80 -18.30
N PHE A 184 -2.35 3.47 -17.30
CA PHE A 184 -1.53 2.89 -16.25
C PHE A 184 -2.25 1.74 -15.54
N MET A 185 -3.54 1.88 -15.23
CA MET A 185 -4.31 0.80 -14.61
C MET A 185 -4.47 -0.42 -15.52
N ASN A 186 -4.53 -0.24 -16.85
CA ASN A 186 -4.57 -1.37 -17.78
C ASN A 186 -3.24 -2.12 -17.78
N TRP A 187 -2.12 -1.40 -17.72
CA TRP A 187 -0.79 -2.01 -17.59
C TRP A 187 -0.65 -2.79 -16.27
N VAL A 188 -1.10 -2.21 -15.15
CA VAL A 188 -1.12 -2.88 -13.83
C VAL A 188 -2.01 -4.12 -13.87
N ASN A 189 -3.23 -4.02 -14.42
CA ASN A 189 -4.18 -5.13 -14.48
C ASN A 189 -3.70 -6.26 -15.42
N PHE A 190 -3.07 -5.90 -16.54
CA PHE A 190 -2.42 -6.88 -17.42
C PHE A 190 -1.33 -7.66 -16.66
N ARG A 191 -0.46 -6.95 -15.92
CA ARG A 191 0.58 -7.58 -15.10
C ARG A 191 -0.03 -8.43 -13.98
N LEU A 192 -1.11 -7.97 -13.35
CA LEU A 192 -1.81 -8.72 -12.30
C LEU A 192 -2.35 -10.04 -12.83
N GLY A 193 -3.01 -10.04 -13.99
CA GLY A 193 -3.51 -11.26 -14.62
C GLY A 193 -2.38 -12.26 -14.92
N LYS A 194 -1.25 -11.78 -15.46
CA LYS A 194 -0.07 -12.64 -15.70
C LYS A 194 0.52 -13.20 -14.42
N THR A 195 0.72 -12.35 -13.41
CA THR A 195 1.28 -12.75 -12.12
C THR A 195 0.38 -13.78 -11.42
N PHE A 196 -0.94 -13.63 -11.52
CA PHE A 196 -1.88 -14.59 -10.97
C PHE A 196 -1.82 -15.95 -11.67
N LEU A 197 -1.72 -15.97 -13.01
CA LEU A 197 -1.54 -17.22 -13.77
C LEU A 197 -0.22 -17.92 -13.43
N GLU A 198 0.89 -17.17 -13.29
CA GLU A 198 2.19 -17.70 -12.87
C GLU A 198 2.11 -18.40 -11.50
N LEU A 199 1.26 -17.90 -10.60
CA LEU A 199 1.01 -18.50 -9.29
C LEU A 199 0.11 -19.73 -9.35
N GLN A 200 -0.78 -19.83 -10.34
CA GLN A 200 -1.70 -20.97 -10.52
C GLN A 200 -1.05 -22.18 -11.20
N VAL A 201 -0.16 -21.97 -12.17
CA VAL A 201 0.49 -23.07 -12.91
C VAL A 201 1.61 -23.67 -12.06
N PRO A 202 1.65 -24.99 -11.77
CA PRO A 202 2.83 -25.64 -11.18
C PRO A 202 4.02 -25.41 -12.11
N ASN A 203 5.10 -24.79 -11.61
CA ASN A 203 6.24 -24.30 -12.40
C ASN A 203 6.73 -25.30 -13.46
N GLN A 204 6.38 -25.08 -14.73
CA GLN A 204 7.34 -25.20 -15.81
C GLN A 204 7.62 -23.77 -16.26
N ILE A 205 8.71 -23.20 -15.75
CA ILE A 205 9.55 -22.12 -16.29
C ILE A 205 10.41 -21.68 -15.09
N GLN A 206 11.47 -22.44 -14.85
CA GLN A 206 12.76 -21.81 -14.58
C GLN A 206 13.09 -21.00 -15.84
N SER A 207 12.96 -19.67 -15.81
CA SER A 207 13.67 -18.73 -16.69
C SER A 207 13.09 -17.33 -16.52
N THR A 208 13.74 -16.55 -15.66
CA THR A 208 14.19 -15.18 -15.92
C THR A 208 15.07 -14.74 -14.74
N THR A 209 16.09 -15.56 -14.45
CA THR A 209 17.26 -15.17 -13.64
C THR A 209 18.53 -15.09 -14.50
N THR A 210 18.42 -15.25 -15.82
CA THR A 210 19.57 -15.39 -16.71
C THR A 210 20.30 -14.09 -17.07
N ASP A 211 19.89 -12.93 -16.52
CA ASP A 211 20.58 -11.65 -16.74
C ASP A 211 21.23 -11.08 -15.46
N ILE A 212 21.64 -11.94 -14.51
CA ILE A 212 22.36 -11.51 -13.29
C ILE A 212 23.83 -11.99 -13.30
N GLU A 213 24.20 -12.98 -14.12
CA GLU A 213 25.53 -13.59 -14.07
C GLU A 213 26.65 -12.82 -14.82
N GLN A 214 26.40 -11.59 -15.29
CA GLN A 214 27.42 -10.76 -15.95
C GLN A 214 27.79 -9.46 -15.22
N LEU A 215 27.42 -9.29 -13.95
CA LEU A 215 27.95 -8.19 -13.14
C LEU A 215 29.14 -8.68 -12.30
N GLN A 216 30.32 -8.42 -12.84
CA GLN A 216 31.62 -8.61 -12.21
C GLN A 216 31.65 -8.02 -10.80
N HIS A 217 32.25 -8.79 -9.89
CA HIS A 217 32.56 -8.45 -8.51
C HIS A 217 32.98 -6.99 -8.31
N THR A 218 32.15 -6.24 -7.59
CA THR A 218 32.59 -5.15 -6.73
C THR A 218 31.94 -5.42 -5.38
N GLU A 219 32.72 -5.46 -4.30
CA GLU A 219 32.21 -5.59 -2.93
C GLU A 219 31.31 -4.39 -2.62
N SER A 220 30.02 -4.49 -2.96
CA SER A 220 29.03 -3.46 -2.65
C SER A 220 28.34 -3.80 -1.34
N ALA A 221 28.05 -2.78 -0.55
CA ALA A 221 27.28 -2.89 0.68
C ALA A 221 26.03 -3.78 0.51
N PRO A 222 25.69 -4.59 1.54
CA PRO A 222 24.62 -5.57 1.45
C PRO A 222 23.28 -4.89 1.11
N THR A 223 22.50 -5.52 0.24
CA THR A 223 21.17 -5.00 -0.08
C THR A 223 20.26 -5.05 1.15
N VAL A 224 19.25 -4.19 1.21
CA VAL A 224 18.25 -4.21 2.31
C VAL A 224 17.63 -5.61 2.45
N PHE A 225 17.47 -6.34 1.34
CA PHE A 225 16.98 -7.71 1.38
C PHE A 225 17.98 -8.68 2.03
N GLU A 226 19.28 -8.57 1.73
CA GLU A 226 20.33 -9.35 2.40
C GLU A 226 20.38 -9.06 3.90
N VAL A 227 20.30 -7.79 4.31
CA VAL A 227 20.26 -7.40 5.72
C VAL A 227 19.04 -7.98 6.44
N ILE A 228 17.87 -7.97 5.79
CA ILE A 228 16.65 -8.58 6.36
C ILE A 228 16.79 -10.10 6.46
N THR A 229 17.32 -10.74 5.42
CA THR A 229 17.55 -12.19 5.40
C THR A 229 18.52 -12.58 6.51
N GLN A 230 19.65 -11.87 6.63
CA GLN A 230 20.62 -12.08 7.70
C GLN A 230 20.02 -11.84 9.10
N CYS A 231 19.23 -10.79 9.28
CA CYS A 231 18.52 -10.53 10.55
C CYS A 231 17.66 -11.72 10.99
N ILE A 232 16.89 -12.28 10.06
CA ILE A 232 15.95 -13.38 10.33
C ILE A 232 16.69 -14.72 10.44
N GLU A 233 17.76 -14.92 9.69
CA GLU A 233 18.58 -16.14 9.72
C GLU A 233 19.49 -16.20 10.94
N GLU A 234 20.12 -15.11 11.35
CA GLU A 234 20.92 -15.08 12.58
C GLU A 234 20.02 -15.24 13.82
N ASP A 235 18.83 -14.62 13.80
CA ASP A 235 17.84 -14.66 14.89
C ASP A 235 18.49 -14.51 16.28
N ARG A 236 19.33 -13.48 16.44
CA ARG A 236 20.18 -13.29 17.64
C ARG A 236 19.41 -13.29 18.95
N GLU A 237 18.14 -12.84 18.90
CA GLU A 237 17.25 -12.77 20.06
C GLU A 237 16.32 -13.99 20.18
N GLY A 238 16.37 -14.91 19.21
CA GLY A 238 15.52 -16.10 19.14
C GLY A 238 14.03 -15.80 18.92
N ILE A 239 13.67 -14.56 18.62
CA ILE A 239 12.27 -14.11 18.54
C ILE A 239 11.55 -14.65 17.30
N PHE A 240 12.27 -14.87 16.20
CA PHE A 240 11.70 -15.35 14.94
C PHE A 240 11.46 -16.86 14.98
N LYS A 241 12.34 -17.60 15.65
CA LYS A 241 12.17 -19.03 15.91
C LYS A 241 11.15 -19.31 17.01
N LYS A 242 11.00 -18.42 18.00
CA LYS A 242 10.06 -18.58 19.11
C LYS A 242 8.60 -18.46 18.68
N GLU A 243 8.30 -17.62 17.69
CA GLU A 243 6.95 -17.53 17.15
C GLU A 243 6.64 -18.75 16.29
N CYS A 244 5.83 -19.65 16.83
CA CYS A 244 5.47 -20.93 16.23
C CYS A 244 3.97 -21.00 15.93
N LEU A 245 3.63 -21.76 14.88
CA LEU A 245 2.25 -22.00 14.49
C LEU A 245 1.67 -23.16 15.33
N ARG A 246 0.66 -22.85 16.16
CA ARG A 246 -0.13 -23.82 16.96
C ARG A 246 0.71 -24.91 17.66
N ASN A 247 1.53 -24.51 18.65
CA ASN A 247 2.38 -25.39 19.46
C ASN A 247 3.37 -26.29 18.70
N ASN A 248 3.49 -26.17 17.37
CA ASN A 248 4.47 -26.92 16.58
C ASN A 248 5.78 -26.13 16.48
N GLN A 249 6.77 -26.50 17.30
CA GLN A 249 8.07 -25.83 17.37
C GLN A 249 8.87 -25.88 16.05
N HIS A 250 8.54 -26.82 15.17
CA HIS A 250 9.19 -26.97 13.87
C HIS A 250 8.62 -26.02 12.80
N VAL A 251 7.42 -25.47 13.02
CA VAL A 251 6.77 -24.53 12.09
C VAL A 251 6.79 -23.14 12.72
N ASN A 252 7.94 -22.49 12.60
CA ASN A 252 8.17 -21.13 13.10
C ASN A 252 8.34 -20.11 11.97
N PHE A 253 8.25 -18.83 12.33
CA PHE A 253 8.32 -17.74 11.35
C PHE A 253 9.62 -17.76 10.54
N LYS A 254 10.76 -18.01 11.19
CA LYS A 254 12.06 -18.14 10.51
C LYS A 254 12.06 -19.25 9.46
N ALA A 255 11.61 -20.46 9.82
CA ALA A 255 11.57 -21.59 8.89
C ALA A 255 10.67 -21.32 7.67
N ILE A 256 9.51 -20.70 7.88
CA ILE A 256 8.61 -20.33 6.78
C ILE A 256 9.22 -19.20 5.93
N PHE A 257 9.87 -18.22 6.56
CA PHE A 257 10.53 -17.12 5.85
C PHE A 257 11.64 -17.64 4.92
N VAL A 258 12.53 -18.48 5.43
CA VAL A 258 13.61 -19.10 4.64
C VAL A 258 13.01 -19.90 3.48
N ALA A 259 12.08 -20.81 3.75
CA ALA A 259 11.42 -21.59 2.71
C ALA A 259 10.76 -20.70 1.63
N LYS A 260 10.11 -19.59 2.03
CA LYS A 260 9.35 -18.74 1.13
C LYS A 260 10.21 -17.75 0.33
N ARG A 261 11.26 -17.21 0.95
CA ARG A 261 12.01 -16.03 0.47
C ARG A 261 13.44 -16.34 0.07
N VAL A 262 14.07 -17.34 0.68
CA VAL A 262 15.43 -17.79 0.36
C VAL A 262 15.36 -18.96 -0.60
N ASP A 263 14.61 -20.00 -0.25
CA ASP A 263 14.48 -21.22 -1.07
C ASP A 263 13.46 -21.08 -2.22
N GLY A 264 12.70 -19.98 -2.23
CA GLY A 264 11.71 -19.69 -3.27
C GLY A 264 10.50 -20.64 -3.33
N LYS A 265 10.26 -21.48 -2.31
CA LYS A 265 9.13 -22.41 -2.26
C LYS A 265 7.79 -21.69 -2.33
N ARG A 266 6.79 -22.33 -2.95
CA ARG A 266 5.42 -21.81 -3.01
C ARG A 266 4.68 -22.15 -1.72
N TRP A 267 3.59 -21.43 -1.47
CA TRP A 267 2.75 -21.75 -0.31
C TRP A 267 2.21 -23.17 -0.35
N HIS A 268 1.83 -23.66 -1.54
CA HIS A 268 1.40 -25.04 -1.74
C HIS A 268 2.48 -26.03 -1.31
N ASP A 269 3.71 -25.89 -1.82
CA ASP A 269 4.83 -26.78 -1.49
C ASP A 269 5.13 -26.78 0.01
N ILE A 270 5.15 -25.59 0.65
CA ILE A 270 5.35 -25.47 2.11
C ILE A 270 4.17 -26.09 2.89
N SER A 271 2.95 -25.99 2.36
CA SER A 271 1.75 -26.56 2.96
C SER A 271 1.75 -28.08 2.91
N GLU A 272 2.19 -28.65 1.78
CA GLU A 272 2.36 -30.09 1.59
C GLU A 272 3.49 -30.64 2.47
N ASP A 273 4.66 -29.99 2.44
CA ASP A 273 5.83 -30.36 3.25
C ASP A 273 5.52 -30.37 4.76
N LEU A 274 4.70 -29.43 5.22
CA LEU A 274 4.40 -29.26 6.65
C LEU A 274 3.08 -29.90 7.07
N GLY A 275 2.26 -30.39 6.13
CA GLY A 275 0.91 -30.89 6.40
C GLY A 275 -0.02 -29.84 7.01
N ILE A 276 0.23 -28.56 6.76
CA ILE A 276 -0.56 -27.44 7.31
C ILE A 276 -1.25 -26.72 6.17
N PRO A 277 -2.55 -26.40 6.28
CA PRO A 277 -3.24 -25.64 5.23
C PRO A 277 -2.54 -24.32 4.90
N VAL A 278 -2.37 -24.02 3.61
CA VAL A 278 -1.82 -22.75 3.09
C VAL A 278 -2.45 -21.54 3.78
N THR A 279 -3.76 -21.56 4.02
CA THR A 279 -4.48 -20.46 4.69
C THR A 279 -3.95 -20.20 6.09
N THR A 280 -3.64 -21.27 6.83
CA THR A 280 -3.10 -21.21 8.18
C THR A 280 -1.64 -20.75 8.16
N LEU A 281 -0.84 -21.26 7.22
CA LEU A 281 0.57 -20.86 7.03
C LEU A 281 0.72 -19.39 6.60
N SER A 282 -0.02 -18.98 5.58
CA SER A 282 0.04 -17.62 5.03
C SER A 282 -0.49 -16.59 6.02
N SER A 283 -1.61 -16.87 6.71
CA SER A 283 -2.14 -15.99 7.75
C SER A 283 -1.18 -15.88 8.94
N PHE A 284 -0.53 -16.98 9.33
CA PHE A 284 0.52 -16.94 10.34
C PHE A 284 1.71 -16.10 9.90
N TYR A 285 2.23 -16.33 8.69
CA TYR A 285 3.34 -15.59 8.13
C TYR A 285 3.06 -14.08 8.06
N TRP A 286 1.89 -13.68 7.57
CA TRP A 286 1.51 -12.27 7.50
C TRP A 286 1.40 -11.62 8.87
N ARG A 287 0.80 -12.31 9.85
CA ARG A 287 0.75 -11.81 11.23
C ARG A 287 2.15 -11.62 11.80
N CYS A 288 3.07 -12.54 11.52
CA CYS A 288 4.47 -12.43 11.94
C CYS A 288 5.18 -11.26 11.24
N ILE A 289 4.99 -11.07 9.93
CA ILE A 289 5.55 -9.92 9.21
C ILE A 289 5.09 -8.60 9.84
N GLN A 290 3.80 -8.46 10.14
CA GLN A 290 3.27 -7.25 10.78
C GLN A 290 3.81 -7.07 12.21
N LYS A 291 3.89 -8.16 12.98
CA LYS A 291 4.43 -8.18 14.34
C LYS A 291 5.91 -7.76 14.39
N PHE A 292 6.69 -8.25 13.43
CA PHE A 292 8.15 -8.10 13.41
C PHE A 292 8.64 -6.93 12.56
N ALA A 293 7.78 -6.30 11.76
CA ALA A 293 8.15 -5.15 10.94
C ALA A 293 8.90 -4.04 11.70
N PRO A 294 8.52 -3.63 12.93
CA PRO A 294 9.27 -2.63 13.68
C PRO A 294 10.70 -3.06 14.02
N ARG A 295 10.88 -4.33 14.41
CA ARG A 295 12.20 -4.88 14.80
C ARG A 295 13.11 -5.05 13.60
N ILE A 296 12.58 -5.58 12.49
CA ILE A 296 13.30 -5.70 11.23
C ILE A 296 13.72 -4.31 10.73
N LYS A 297 12.84 -3.31 10.83
CA LYS A 297 13.17 -1.93 10.46
C LYS A 297 14.32 -1.35 11.29
N GLN A 298 14.32 -1.59 12.60
CA GLN A 298 15.42 -1.15 13.47
C GLN A 298 16.75 -1.82 13.07
N TYR A 299 16.72 -3.12 12.78
CA TYR A 299 17.92 -3.86 12.37
C TYR A 299 18.49 -3.34 11.04
N VAL A 300 17.62 -3.04 10.08
CA VAL A 300 18.01 -2.43 8.80
C VAL A 300 18.62 -1.04 9.00
N GLN A 301 18.18 -0.28 10.02
CA GLN A 301 18.73 1.04 10.34
C GLN A 301 20.06 0.98 11.09
N GLU A 302 20.36 -0.11 11.79
CA GLU A 302 21.64 -0.33 12.49
C GLU A 302 22.75 -0.82 11.53
N TYR A 303 22.37 -1.34 10.35
CA TYR A 303 23.26 -1.92 9.34
C TYR A 303 23.39 -1.07 8.04
N ALA A 304 22.68 0.07 7.95
CA ALA A 304 22.75 1.02 6.84
C ALA A 304 23.48 2.31 7.27
#